data_AF-A0A4P7HEJ6-F1
#
_entry.id   AF-A0A4P7HEJ6-F1
#
_cell.length_a   1.000
_cell.length_b   1.000
_cell.length_c   1.000
_cell.angle_alpha   90.00
_cell.angle_beta   90.00
_cell.angle_gamma   90.00
#
_symmetry.space_group_name_H-M   'P 1'
#
loop_
_entity.id
_entity.type
_entity.pdbx_description
1 polymer ?
#
loop_
_entity_poly.entity_id
_entity_poly.type
_entity_poly.pdbx_seq_one_letter_code
_entity_poly.pdbx_strand_id
1 'polypeptide(L)'
;MNAQRGPRRGPIGGRGTKRGPAKGPKRPRPSVAERLDTVDRLLAGAVTDAGGLWSRATAWILRIALEQSVDELWSRLAPALMRCPMRAQLIALRTFAGPEVAAQVAALWAALSRAAHHHDYELAPSVTDLRRWREQTVAIAGALAAVESR
;
A
#
# COMPACT_ATOMS: atom_id res chain seq x y z
N MET A 1 43.93 3.58 71.48
CA MET A 1 44.63 3.05 70.29
C MET A 1 43.63 2.27 69.43
N ASN A 2 42.75 2.95 68.68
CA ASN A 2 42.06 2.40 67.50
C ASN A 2 41.29 3.50 66.76
N ALA A 3 41.71 3.80 65.53
CA ALA A 3 41.19 4.79 64.58
C ALA A 3 42.06 4.59 63.31
N GLN A 4 41.61 4.57 62.05
CA GLN A 4 40.37 5.04 61.46
C GLN A 4 40.31 4.62 59.96
N ARG A 5 39.08 4.46 59.44
CA ARG A 5 38.62 4.79 58.06
C ARG A 5 39.27 4.12 56.83
N GLY A 6 38.61 3.08 56.31
CA GLY A 6 38.69 2.70 54.89
C GLY A 6 37.88 3.66 53.98
N PRO A 7 38.24 3.79 52.68
CA PRO A 7 37.69 4.83 51.82
C PRO A 7 36.30 4.51 51.25
N ARG A 8 35.62 5.62 50.95
CA ARG A 8 34.20 5.81 50.66
C ARG A 8 33.74 5.13 49.35
N ARG A 9 32.61 4.41 49.40
CA ARG A 9 31.84 4.05 48.19
C ARG A 9 31.18 5.32 47.62
N GLY A 10 31.60 5.74 46.43
CA GLY A 10 30.95 6.78 45.65
C GLY A 10 29.60 6.33 45.10
N PRO A 11 28.70 7.25 44.70
CA PRO A 11 27.35 6.91 44.25
C PRO A 11 27.39 6.22 42.89
N ILE A 12 26.50 5.24 42.72
CA ILE A 12 26.28 4.53 41.46
C ILE A 12 25.78 5.54 40.44
N GLY A 13 26.60 5.80 39.40
CA GLY A 13 26.24 6.66 38.28
C GLY A 13 24.96 6.17 37.63
N GLY A 14 23.93 7.03 37.67
CA GLY A 14 22.69 6.82 36.95
C GLY A 14 22.96 6.68 35.47
N ARG A 15 22.59 5.54 34.90
CA ARG A 15 22.63 5.27 33.46
C ARG A 15 21.64 6.21 32.80
N GLY A 16 22.12 7.35 32.32
CA GLY A 16 21.33 8.29 31.54
C GLY A 16 20.68 7.55 30.37
N THR A 17 19.36 7.41 30.42
CA THR A 17 18.57 6.94 29.30
C THR A 17 18.72 7.99 28.21
N LYS A 18 19.57 7.73 27.22
CA LYS A 18 19.62 8.54 26.01
C LYS A 18 18.28 8.40 25.31
N ARG A 19 17.36 9.32 25.63
CA ARG A 19 16.06 9.47 25.01
C ARG A 19 16.33 9.86 23.56
N GLY A 20 16.28 8.86 22.67
CA GLY A 20 16.44 9.09 21.23
C GLY A 20 15.42 10.12 20.74
N PRO A 21 15.72 10.85 19.65
CA PRO A 21 14.84 11.89 19.15
C PRO A 21 13.45 11.31 18.90
N ALA A 22 12.43 12.01 19.40
CA ALA A 22 11.03 11.64 19.22
C ALA A 22 10.77 11.48 17.71
N LYS A 23 10.28 10.30 17.32
CA LYS A 23 9.94 9.98 15.93
C LYS A 23 8.88 11.00 15.47
N GLY A 24 9.24 11.85 14.50
CA GLY A 24 8.34 12.88 13.97
C GLY A 24 7.01 12.28 13.47
N PRO A 25 5.97 13.11 13.29
CA PRO A 25 4.65 12.63 12.89
C PRO A 25 4.78 11.78 11.62
N LYS A 26 4.28 10.54 11.69
CA LYS A 26 4.28 9.61 10.55
C LYS A 26 3.38 10.22 9.48
N ARG A 27 3.91 10.50 8.28
CA ARG A 27 3.10 11.02 7.17
C ARG A 27 1.87 10.11 6.96
N PRO A 28 0.67 10.67 6.75
CA PRO A 28 -0.51 9.89 6.46
C PRO A 28 -0.28 9.07 5.18
N ARG A 29 -0.91 7.88 5.13
CA ARG A 29 -0.86 7.05 3.92
C ARG A 29 -1.61 7.79 2.81
N PRO A 30 -1.06 7.89 1.58
CA PRO A 30 -1.80 8.45 0.45
C PRO A 30 -3.11 7.72 0.20
N SER A 31 -4.17 8.47 -0.06
CA SER A 31 -5.49 8.02 -0.48
C SER A 31 -5.47 7.37 -1.87
N VAL A 32 -6.56 6.68 -2.23
CA VAL A 32 -6.76 6.16 -3.60
C VAL A 32 -6.68 7.28 -4.63
N ALA A 33 -7.32 8.43 -4.37
CA ALA A 33 -7.29 9.59 -5.26
C ALA A 33 -5.87 10.13 -5.47
N GLU A 34 -5.09 10.36 -4.41
CA GLU A 34 -3.71 10.85 -4.52
C GLU A 34 -2.79 9.89 -5.29
N ARG A 35 -3.06 8.57 -5.22
CA ARG A 35 -2.35 7.57 -6.01
C ARG A 35 -2.71 7.64 -7.48
N LEU A 36 -3.99 7.82 -7.80
CA LEU A 36 -4.46 7.99 -9.18
C LEU A 36 -3.90 9.28 -9.79
N ASP A 37 -3.89 10.39 -9.05
CA ASP A 37 -3.26 11.64 -9.49
C ASP A 37 -1.76 11.48 -9.75
N THR A 38 -1.09 10.65 -8.95
CA THR A 38 0.32 10.32 -9.17
C THR A 38 0.51 9.50 -10.45
N VAL A 39 -0.36 8.54 -10.71
CA VAL A 39 -0.37 7.77 -11.98
C VAL A 39 -0.61 8.69 -13.17
N ASP A 40 -1.56 9.63 -13.08
CA ASP A 40 -1.87 10.55 -14.16
C ASP A 40 -0.68 11.46 -14.51
N ARG A 41 0.05 11.94 -13.50
CA ARG A 41 1.29 12.70 -13.72
C ARG A 41 2.37 11.84 -14.41
N LEU A 42 2.52 10.57 -14.03
CA LEU A 42 3.46 9.66 -14.69
C LEU A 42 3.07 9.43 -16.15
N LEU A 43 1.79 9.18 -16.42
CA LEU A 43 1.26 8.95 -17.77
C LEU A 43 1.28 10.19 -18.66
N ALA A 44 1.30 11.39 -18.07
CA ALA A 44 1.49 12.66 -18.77
C ALA A 44 2.96 12.94 -19.14
N GLY A 45 3.89 12.06 -18.77
CA GLY A 45 5.32 12.21 -19.10
C GLY A 45 6.08 13.09 -18.12
N ALA A 46 5.61 13.28 -16.88
CA ALA A 46 6.35 14.03 -15.86
C ALA A 46 7.68 13.36 -15.43
N VAL A 47 7.91 12.11 -15.86
CA VAL A 47 9.15 11.35 -15.60
C VAL A 47 9.62 10.73 -16.91
N THR A 48 10.48 11.45 -17.64
CA THR A 48 11.00 11.00 -18.95
C THR A 48 12.28 10.17 -18.86
N ASP A 49 13.02 10.24 -17.75
CA ASP A 49 14.42 9.76 -17.68
C ASP A 49 14.61 8.41 -16.96
N ALA A 50 13.52 7.77 -16.52
CA ALA A 50 13.57 6.54 -15.70
C ALA A 50 13.44 5.22 -16.49
N GLY A 51 13.35 5.24 -17.82
CA GLY A 51 13.20 4.03 -18.65
C GLY A 51 12.02 3.14 -18.22
N GLY A 52 12.11 1.81 -18.37
CA GLY A 52 11.04 0.87 -17.95
C GLY A 52 10.73 0.82 -16.45
N LEU A 53 11.44 1.59 -15.61
CA LEU A 53 11.19 1.63 -14.17
C LEU A 53 9.92 2.42 -13.83
N TRP A 54 9.63 3.50 -14.55
CA TRP A 54 8.43 4.31 -14.28
C TRP A 54 7.15 3.55 -14.62
N SER A 55 7.16 2.70 -15.66
CA SER A 55 5.99 1.91 -16.07
C SER A 55 5.67 0.81 -15.05
N ARG A 56 6.69 0.14 -14.53
CA ARG A 56 6.54 -0.81 -13.40
C ARG A 56 6.11 -0.12 -12.11
N ALA A 57 6.68 1.04 -11.80
CA ALA A 57 6.25 1.84 -10.65
C ALA A 57 4.77 2.26 -10.78
N THR A 58 4.33 2.62 -11.99
CA THR A 58 2.92 2.93 -12.29
C THR A 58 2.02 1.73 -12.01
N ALA A 59 2.38 0.54 -12.50
CA ALA A 59 1.64 -0.70 -12.21
C ALA A 59 1.58 -1.00 -10.70
N TRP A 60 2.68 -0.78 -9.98
CA TRP A 60 2.73 -0.97 -8.53
C TRP A 60 1.81 0.01 -7.77
N ILE A 61 1.80 1.29 -8.17
CA ILE A 61 0.92 2.31 -7.57
C ILE A 61 -0.55 1.95 -7.81
N LEU A 62 -0.91 1.54 -9.02
CA LEU A 62 -2.27 1.08 -9.36
C LEU A 62 -2.67 -0.14 -8.52
N ARG A 63 -1.75 -1.08 -8.29
CA ARG A 63 -2.00 -2.26 -7.44
C ARG A 63 -2.33 -1.85 -6.02
N ILE A 64 -1.57 -0.92 -5.45
CA ILE A 64 -1.81 -0.41 -4.09
C ILE A 64 -3.15 0.34 -4.03
N ALA A 65 -3.48 1.15 -5.04
CA ALA A 65 -4.77 1.85 -5.09
C ALA A 65 -5.95 0.88 -5.14
N LEU A 66 -5.81 -0.22 -5.91
CA LEU A 66 -6.81 -1.28 -5.98
C LEU A 66 -6.97 -2.03 -4.63
N GLU A 67 -5.86 -2.45 -4.02
CA GLU A 67 -5.87 -3.10 -2.70
C GLU A 67 -6.49 -2.20 -1.63
N GLN A 68 -6.16 -0.91 -1.65
CA GLN A 68 -6.73 0.08 -0.74
C GLN A 68 -8.24 0.26 -0.94
N SER A 69 -8.73 0.24 -2.19
CA SER A 69 -10.18 0.34 -2.46
C SER A 69 -10.95 -0.86 -1.89
N VAL A 70 -10.33 -2.04 -1.90
CA VAL A 70 -10.87 -3.25 -1.27
C VAL A 70 -10.84 -3.14 0.27
N ASP A 71 -9.74 -2.64 0.84
CA ASP A 71 -9.65 -2.37 2.28
C ASP A 71 -10.71 -1.35 2.74
N GLU A 72 -10.97 -0.31 1.94
CA GLU A 72 -12.00 0.70 2.21
C GLU A 72 -13.41 0.11 2.19
N LEU A 73 -13.71 -0.84 1.28
CA LEU A 73 -14.94 -1.63 1.34
C LEU A 73 -15.03 -2.43 2.64
N TRP A 74 -13.99 -3.18 3.00
CA TRP A 74 -14.01 -4.00 4.20
C TRP A 74 -14.08 -3.20 5.49
N SER A 75 -13.47 -2.02 5.53
CA SER A 75 -13.58 -1.12 6.67
C SER A 75 -15.03 -0.72 6.96
N ARG A 76 -15.88 -0.65 5.93
CA ARG A 76 -17.31 -0.31 6.03
C ARG A 76 -18.17 -1.53 6.34
N LEU A 77 -17.93 -2.65 5.66
CA LEU A 77 -18.86 -3.79 5.66
C LEU A 77 -18.42 -4.98 6.50
N ALA A 78 -17.12 -5.25 6.58
CA ALA A 78 -16.59 -6.45 7.24
C ALA A 78 -15.12 -6.27 7.67
N PRO A 79 -14.84 -5.47 8.73
CA PRO A 79 -13.46 -5.12 9.11
C PRO A 79 -12.56 -6.32 9.43
N ALA A 80 -13.15 -7.46 9.81
CA ALA A 80 -12.41 -8.69 10.05
C ALA A 80 -11.67 -9.20 8.79
N LEU A 81 -12.20 -8.98 7.59
CA LEU A 81 -11.62 -9.44 6.33
C LEU A 81 -10.32 -8.70 5.96
N MET A 82 -10.12 -7.48 6.46
CA MET A 82 -8.87 -6.72 6.25
C MET A 82 -7.63 -7.45 6.81
N ARG A 83 -7.82 -8.39 7.74
CA ARG A 83 -6.74 -9.21 8.31
C ARG A 83 -6.42 -10.44 7.48
N CYS A 84 -7.26 -10.79 6.51
CA CYS A 84 -7.06 -11.92 5.64
C CYS A 84 -6.06 -11.58 4.52
N PRO A 85 -5.32 -12.57 3.99
CA PRO A 85 -4.48 -12.34 2.82
C PRO A 85 -5.33 -11.89 1.63
N MET A 86 -4.76 -11.04 0.76
CA MET A 86 -5.50 -10.40 -0.34
C MET A 86 -6.28 -11.40 -1.20
N ARG A 87 -5.71 -12.57 -1.51
CA ARG A 87 -6.40 -13.62 -2.27
C ARG A 87 -7.69 -14.12 -1.60
N ALA A 88 -7.72 -14.23 -0.28
CA ALA A 88 -8.92 -14.62 0.46
C ALA A 88 -9.97 -13.50 0.45
N GLN A 89 -9.54 -12.24 0.54
CA GLN A 89 -10.42 -11.09 0.39
C GLN A 89 -11.10 -11.06 -0.99
N LEU A 90 -10.34 -11.34 -2.06
CA LEU A 90 -10.86 -11.41 -3.42
C LEU A 90 -11.95 -12.49 -3.61
N ILE A 91 -11.83 -13.63 -2.92
CA ILE A 91 -12.87 -14.66 -2.94
C ILE A 91 -14.15 -14.15 -2.27
N ALA A 92 -14.01 -13.47 -1.12
CA ALA A 92 -15.15 -12.92 -0.39
C ALA A 92 -15.91 -11.85 -1.20
N LEU A 93 -15.24 -11.05 -2.03
CA LEU A 93 -15.86 -10.01 -2.85
C LEU A 93 -17.08 -10.49 -3.64
N ARG A 94 -17.09 -11.75 -4.11
CA ARG A 94 -18.21 -12.30 -4.89
C ARG A 94 -19.54 -12.20 -4.15
N THR A 95 -19.53 -12.37 -2.83
CA THR A 95 -20.73 -12.32 -1.99
C THR A 95 -21.18 -10.87 -1.69
N PHE A 96 -20.24 -9.92 -1.65
CA PHE A 96 -20.52 -8.53 -1.25
C PHE A 96 -20.76 -7.60 -2.44
N ALA A 97 -19.94 -7.70 -3.49
CA ALA A 97 -19.96 -6.83 -4.66
C ALA A 97 -20.55 -7.48 -5.92
N GLY A 98 -20.95 -8.76 -5.82
CA GLY A 98 -21.43 -9.54 -6.95
C GLY A 98 -20.31 -10.18 -7.78
N PRO A 99 -20.64 -11.19 -8.61
CA PRO A 99 -19.65 -11.98 -9.34
C PRO A 99 -18.89 -11.17 -10.40
N GLU A 100 -19.54 -10.22 -11.06
CA GLU A 100 -18.93 -9.42 -12.12
C GLU A 100 -17.83 -8.50 -11.58
N VAL A 101 -18.13 -7.73 -10.53
CA VAL A 101 -17.15 -6.82 -9.89
C VAL A 101 -16.00 -7.64 -9.28
N ALA A 102 -16.31 -8.74 -8.60
CA ALA A 102 -15.30 -9.61 -8.02
C ALA A 102 -14.34 -10.18 -9.07
N ALA A 103 -14.85 -10.62 -10.23
CA ALA A 103 -14.04 -11.13 -11.33
C ALA A 103 -13.13 -10.02 -11.92
N GLN A 104 -13.65 -8.81 -12.09
CA GLN A 104 -12.87 -7.66 -12.59
C GLN A 104 -11.73 -7.31 -11.62
N VAL A 105 -12.01 -7.24 -10.31
CA VAL A 105 -11.00 -6.96 -9.28
C VAL A 105 -9.91 -8.03 -9.30
N ALA A 106 -10.30 -9.32 -9.33
CA ALA A 106 -9.34 -10.42 -9.33
C ALA A 106 -8.46 -10.42 -10.59
N ALA A 107 -9.05 -10.18 -11.77
CA ALA A 107 -8.33 -10.10 -13.03
C ALA A 107 -7.31 -8.95 -13.04
N LEU A 108 -7.75 -7.75 -12.62
CA LEU A 108 -6.89 -6.57 -12.58
C LEU A 108 -5.77 -6.73 -11.54
N TRP A 109 -6.09 -7.24 -10.35
CA TRP A 109 -5.10 -7.50 -9.31
C TRP A 109 -4.02 -8.47 -9.78
N ALA A 110 -4.40 -9.54 -10.49
CA ALA A 110 -3.46 -10.50 -11.04
C ALA A 110 -2.57 -9.89 -12.14
N ALA A 111 -3.15 -9.08 -13.04
CA ALA A 111 -2.41 -8.39 -14.09
C ALA A 111 -1.38 -7.39 -13.51
N LEU A 112 -1.81 -6.53 -12.58
CA LEU A 112 -0.94 -5.55 -11.92
C LEU A 112 0.13 -6.21 -11.06
N SER A 113 -0.20 -7.31 -10.38
CA SER A 113 0.79 -8.07 -9.59
C SER A 113 1.90 -8.60 -10.49
N ARG A 114 1.57 -9.23 -11.62
CA ARG A 114 2.58 -9.70 -12.59
C ARG A 114 3.42 -8.54 -13.13
N ALA A 115 2.78 -7.48 -13.60
CA ALA A 115 3.47 -6.33 -14.19
C ALA A 115 4.39 -5.58 -13.21
N ALA A 116 4.12 -5.65 -11.91
CA ALA A 116 4.95 -5.06 -10.87
C ALA A 116 6.18 -5.93 -10.51
N HIS A 117 6.21 -7.21 -10.87
CA HIS A 117 7.38 -8.06 -10.66
C HIS A 117 8.44 -7.79 -11.75
N HIS A 118 9.71 -7.75 -11.35
CA HIS A 118 10.83 -7.68 -12.27
C HIS A 118 11.27 -9.11 -12.60
N HIS A 119 10.91 -9.58 -13.79
CA HIS A 119 11.56 -10.74 -14.39
C HIS A 119 12.50 -10.22 -15.49
N ASP A 120 13.75 -10.67 -15.48
CA ASP A 120 14.84 -10.12 -16.31
C ASP A 120 14.58 -10.16 -17.83
N TYR A 121 13.56 -10.91 -18.26
CA TYR A 121 13.15 -11.06 -19.65
C TYR A 121 11.72 -10.56 -19.94
N GLU A 122 11.00 -10.02 -18.96
CA GLU A 122 9.67 -9.47 -19.19
C GLU A 122 9.73 -8.02 -19.67
N LEU A 123 9.10 -7.77 -20.81
CA LEU A 123 8.88 -6.42 -21.32
C LEU A 123 8.14 -5.59 -20.27
N ALA A 124 8.57 -4.34 -20.11
CA ALA A 124 7.87 -3.40 -19.25
C ALA A 124 6.45 -3.14 -19.82
N PRO A 125 5.43 -2.92 -18.96
CA PRO A 125 4.07 -2.67 -19.45
C PRO A 125 4.03 -1.44 -20.35
N SER A 126 3.25 -1.52 -21.44
CA SER A 126 3.12 -0.42 -22.40
C SER A 126 2.30 0.74 -21.81
N VAL A 127 2.47 1.96 -22.34
CA VAL A 127 1.65 3.12 -21.96
C VAL A 127 0.16 2.82 -22.15
N THR A 128 -0.19 2.11 -23.22
CA THR A 128 -1.58 1.71 -23.53
C THR A 128 -2.15 0.80 -22.45
N ASP A 129 -1.39 -0.21 -22.00
CA ASP A 129 -1.80 -1.10 -20.91
C ASP A 129 -1.98 -0.32 -19.60
N LEU A 130 -1.05 0.59 -19.30
CA LEU A 130 -1.13 1.39 -18.07
C LEU A 130 -2.34 2.32 -18.05
N ARG A 131 -2.68 2.97 -19.18
CA ARG A 131 -3.88 3.80 -19.31
C ARG A 131 -5.15 2.96 -19.10
N ARG A 132 -5.22 1.79 -19.74
CA ARG A 132 -6.32 0.85 -19.57
C ARG A 132 -6.46 0.40 -18.11
N TRP A 133 -5.37 -0.01 -17.47
CA TRP A 133 -5.42 -0.43 -16.06
C TRP A 133 -5.81 0.71 -15.14
N ARG A 134 -5.36 1.93 -15.40
CA ARG A 134 -5.79 3.13 -14.66
C ARG A 134 -7.29 3.36 -14.76
N GLU A 135 -7.86 3.27 -15.95
CA GLU A 135 -9.32 3.39 -16.16
C GLU A 135 -10.08 2.28 -15.43
N GLN A 136 -9.59 1.04 -15.51
CA GLN A 136 -10.19 -0.09 -14.77
C GLN A 136 -10.11 0.10 -13.26
N THR A 137 -8.99 0.60 -12.71
CA THR A 137 -8.87 0.90 -11.29
C THR A 137 -9.88 1.96 -10.85
N VAL A 138 -10.10 3.01 -11.64
CA VAL A 138 -11.11 4.04 -11.33
C VAL A 138 -12.52 3.46 -11.35
N ALA A 139 -12.87 2.70 -12.39
CA ALA A 139 -14.20 2.08 -12.49
C ALA A 139 -14.47 1.13 -11.31
N ILE A 140 -13.48 0.29 -10.96
CA ILE A 140 -13.59 -0.64 -9.84
C ILE A 140 -13.67 0.10 -8.51
N ALA A 141 -12.85 1.13 -8.27
CA ALA A 141 -12.91 1.91 -7.04
C ALA A 141 -14.30 2.54 -6.84
N GLY A 142 -14.89 3.10 -7.90
CA GLY A 142 -16.26 3.60 -7.88
C GLY A 142 -17.30 2.50 -7.62
N ALA A 143 -17.17 1.35 -8.27
CA ALA A 143 -18.07 0.22 -8.06
C ALA A 143 -18.02 -0.30 -6.60
N LEU A 144 -16.82 -0.44 -6.02
CA LEU A 144 -16.65 -0.87 -4.63
C LEU A 144 -17.15 0.18 -3.64
N ALA A 145 -16.96 1.47 -3.93
CA ALA A 145 -17.49 2.56 -3.09
C ALA A 145 -19.03 2.53 -3.03
N ALA A 146 -19.69 2.21 -4.15
CA ALA A 146 -21.14 2.12 -4.25
C ALA A 146 -21.76 0.87 -3.62
N VAL A 147 -20.97 -0.12 -3.20
CA VAL A 147 -21.49 -1.28 -2.46
C VAL A 147 -21.90 -0.86 -1.06
N GLU A 148 -23.16 -1.12 -0.73
CA GLU A 148 -23.74 -0.88 0.59
C GLU A 148 -24.00 -2.19 1.33
N SER A 149 -24.08 -2.13 2.67
CA SER A 149 -24.53 -3.26 3.47
C SER A 149 -25.99 -3.57 3.12
N ARG A 150 -26.26 -4.80 2.68
CA ARG A 150 -27.61 -5.32 2.56
C ARG A 150 -28.27 -5.51 3.92
#